data_AF-K1QDR5-F1
#
_entry.id   AF-K1QDR5-F1
#
_cell.length_a   1.000
_cell.length_b   1.000
_cell.length_c   1.000
_cell.angle_alpha   90.00
_cell.angle_beta   90.00
_cell.angle_gamma   90.00
#
_symmetry.space_group_name_H-M   'P 1'
#
loop_
_entity.id
_entity.type
_entity.pdbx_description
1 polymer ?
#
loop_
_entity_poly.entity_id
_entity_poly.type
_entity_poly.pdbx_seq_one_letter_code
_entity_poly.pdbx_strand_id
1 'polypeptide(L)'
;MGMTFARDLWNEIKKCAKEFCNFDDYNWDWTLQHLSMKCIPGQIKLLKMKATRVFHMGDCGVHHKGKNCNPQVKKAQVENQINQNLKHLFPNVVSVNGQSRFKLRDPKPNGGWGDIRDRNLCLSFVDGA
;
A
#
# COMPACT_ATOMS: atom_id res chain seq x y z
N MET A 1 -0.77 -6.77 -2.22
CA MET A 1 0.53 -6.51 -1.57
C MET A 1 0.30 -6.38 -0.08
N GLY A 2 1.26 -6.78 0.75
CA GLY A 2 1.16 -6.62 2.21
C GLY A 2 2.02 -5.46 2.68
N MET A 3 1.47 -4.59 3.52
CA MET A 3 2.20 -3.54 4.21
C MET A 3 2.21 -3.83 5.70
N THR A 4 3.38 -3.75 6.31
CA THR A 4 3.54 -3.82 7.77
C THR A 4 4.13 -2.51 8.25
N PHE A 5 3.74 -2.11 9.46
CA PHE A 5 4.26 -0.91 10.10
C PHE A 5 4.26 -1.08 11.62
N ALA A 6 5.18 -0.39 12.29
CA ALA A 6 5.27 -0.37 13.73
C ALA A 6 4.15 0.48 14.36
N ARG A 7 3.89 0.27 15.65
CA ARG A 7 2.93 1.06 16.43
C ARG A 7 3.21 2.55 16.37
N ASP A 8 4.48 2.95 16.29
CA ASP A 8 4.87 4.36 16.21
C ASP A 8 4.36 4.99 14.91
N LEU A 9 4.55 4.33 13.77
CA LEU A 9 4.01 4.81 12.49
C LEU A 9 2.48 4.85 12.52
N TRP A 10 1.83 3.87 13.16
CA TRP A 10 0.37 3.92 13.35
C TRP A 10 -0.07 5.16 14.14
N ASN A 11 0.65 5.49 15.21
CA ASN A 11 0.35 6.67 16.02
C ASN A 11 0.54 7.96 15.22
N GLU A 12 1.57 8.05 14.37
CA GLU A 12 1.74 9.19 13.46
C GLU A 12 0.61 9.28 12.43
N ILE A 13 0.18 8.15 11.84
CA ILE A 13 -0.99 8.13 10.94
C ILE A 13 -2.24 8.65 11.66
N LYS A 14 -2.49 8.23 12.91
CA LYS A 14 -3.63 8.70 13.70
C LYS A 14 -3.55 10.20 14.01
N LYS A 15 -2.38 10.74 14.34
CA LYS A 15 -2.20 12.20 14.51
C LYS A 15 -2.55 12.97 13.24
N CYS A 16 -2.34 12.35 12.09
CA CYS A 16 -2.69 12.88 10.78
C CYS A 16 -4.13 12.56 10.33
N ALA A 17 -5.01 12.08 11.22
CA ALA A 17 -6.38 11.68 10.85
C ALA A 17 -7.18 12.78 10.16
N LYS A 18 -7.03 14.04 10.61
CA LYS A 18 -7.70 15.17 9.97
C LYS A 18 -7.28 15.35 8.51
N GLU A 19 -6.00 15.21 8.21
CA GLU A 19 -5.50 15.29 6.84
C GLU A 19 -5.98 14.08 6.03
N PHE A 20 -5.89 12.87 6.61
CA PHE A 20 -6.31 11.63 5.98
C PHE A 20 -7.79 11.67 5.57
N CYS A 21 -8.66 12.11 6.48
CA CYS A 21 -10.10 12.12 6.25
C CYS A 21 -10.57 13.25 5.34
N ASN A 22 -9.79 14.33 5.14
CA ASN A 22 -10.19 15.49 4.33
C ASN A 22 -9.52 15.56 2.95
N PHE A 23 -8.45 14.79 2.72
CA PHE A 23 -7.84 14.67 1.40
C PHE A 23 -8.85 14.04 0.44
N ASP A 24 -9.13 14.70 -0.70
CA ASP A 24 -10.16 14.27 -1.66
C ASP A 24 -9.66 13.09 -2.53
N ASP A 25 -9.35 11.96 -1.91
CA ASP A 25 -8.97 10.74 -2.59
C ASP A 25 -9.54 9.52 -1.86
N TYR A 26 -10.40 8.77 -2.54
CA TYR A 26 -11.04 7.58 -1.97
C TYR A 26 -10.07 6.40 -1.80
N ASN A 27 -8.86 6.48 -2.36
CA ASN A 27 -7.86 5.42 -2.30
C ASN A 27 -6.95 5.64 -1.08
N TRP A 28 -7.09 4.78 -0.07
CA TRP A 28 -6.34 4.88 1.19
C TRP A 28 -4.81 4.89 1.01
N ASP A 29 -4.29 4.24 -0.03
CA ASP A 29 -2.85 4.15 -0.31
C ASP A 29 -2.30 5.45 -0.93
N TRP A 30 -3.05 6.09 -1.83
CA TRP A 30 -2.74 7.43 -2.31
C TRP A 30 -2.81 8.46 -1.18
N THR A 31 -3.83 8.38 -0.32
CA THR A 31 -3.94 9.23 0.87
C THR A 31 -2.78 9.00 1.85
N LEU A 32 -2.33 7.76 2.04
CA LEU A 32 -1.15 7.47 2.87
C LEU A 32 0.14 8.03 2.26
N GLN A 33 0.28 8.01 0.93
CA GLN A 33 1.40 8.67 0.26
C GLN A 33 1.34 10.19 0.47
N HIS A 34 0.17 10.80 0.38
CA HIS A 34 -0.04 12.21 0.68
C HIS A 34 0.37 12.54 2.13
N LEU A 35 -0.09 11.75 3.11
CA LEU A 35 0.31 11.90 4.51
C LEU A 35 1.83 11.85 4.70
N SER A 36 2.50 10.88 4.05
CA SER A 36 3.95 10.77 4.08
C SER A 36 4.66 12.03 3.58
N MET A 37 4.03 12.80 2.70
CA MET A 37 4.63 14.00 2.08
C MET A 37 4.26 15.29 2.82
N LYS A 38 3.09 15.33 3.47
CA LYS A 38 2.50 16.57 3.99
C LYS A 38 2.27 16.62 5.49
N CYS A 39 2.13 15.48 6.16
CA CYS A 39 1.77 15.45 7.57
C CYS A 39 2.79 14.69 8.44
N ILE A 40 3.20 13.49 8.03
CA ILE A 40 4.09 12.64 8.82
C ILE A 40 5.53 13.18 8.75
N PRO A 41 6.17 13.51 9.89
CA PRO A 41 7.54 14.01 9.90
C PRO A 41 8.54 13.01 9.32
N GLY A 42 9.51 13.51 8.55
CA GLY A 42 10.63 12.71 8.06
C GLY A 42 10.33 11.76 6.89
N GLN A 43 9.09 11.76 6.38
CA GLN A 43 8.59 10.90 5.31
C GLN A 43 8.67 9.39 5.62
N ILE A 44 7.67 8.63 5.18
CA ILE A 44 7.68 7.18 5.33
C ILE A 44 8.76 6.59 4.41
N LYS A 45 9.72 5.88 5.02
CA LYS A 45 10.71 5.08 4.29
C LYS A 45 10.29 3.62 4.30
N LEU A 46 10.31 2.99 3.13
CA LEU A 46 9.90 1.60 2.95
C LEU A 46 11.10 0.69 2.73
N LEU A 47 11.15 -0.42 3.47
CA LEU A 47 11.99 -1.56 3.15
C LEU A 47 11.14 -2.58 2.39
N LYS A 48 11.56 -2.96 1.18
CA LYS A 48 10.89 -3.99 0.39
C LYS A 48 11.84 -5.10 0.00
N MET A 49 11.32 -6.30 -0.10
CA MET A 49 12.06 -7.42 -0.67
C MET A 49 12.19 -7.27 -2.19
N LYS A 50 13.40 -7.54 -2.73
CA LYS A 50 13.64 -7.48 -4.19
C LYS A 50 12.79 -8.50 -4.96
N ALA A 51 12.62 -9.70 -4.42
CA ALA A 51 11.66 -10.69 -4.91
C ALA A 51 10.39 -10.62 -4.05
N THR A 52 9.20 -10.59 -4.66
CA THR A 52 7.95 -10.51 -3.89
C THR A 52 7.70 -11.79 -3.09
N ARG A 53 7.08 -11.65 -1.91
CA ARG A 53 6.57 -12.75 -1.09
C ARG A 53 5.05 -12.83 -1.08
N VAL A 54 4.39 -11.86 -1.71
CA VAL A 54 2.94 -11.75 -1.78
C VAL A 54 2.56 -11.46 -3.23
N PHE A 55 1.67 -12.27 -3.78
CA PHE A 55 1.17 -12.10 -5.15
C PHE A 55 -0.22 -11.47 -5.11
N HIS A 56 -0.47 -10.52 -6.01
CA HIS A 56 -1.82 -10.00 -6.21
C HIS A 56 -2.60 -10.98 -7.07
N MET A 57 -3.70 -11.54 -6.59
CA MET A 57 -4.46 -12.56 -7.34
C MET A 57 -5.54 -11.98 -8.27
N GLY A 58 -5.91 -10.70 -8.11
CA GLY A 58 -6.85 -10.04 -9.01
C GLY A 58 -6.20 -9.71 -10.34
N ASP A 59 -6.69 -10.26 -11.45
CA ASP A 59 -6.31 -9.86 -12.81
C ASP A 59 -7.46 -9.22 -13.60
N CYS A 60 -8.66 -9.23 -13.01
CA CYS A 60 -9.83 -8.55 -13.54
C CYS A 60 -10.53 -7.79 -12.42
N GLY A 61 -11.04 -6.60 -12.74
CA GLY A 61 -11.72 -5.73 -11.78
C GLY A 61 -11.79 -4.29 -12.27
N VAL A 62 -12.13 -3.38 -11.35
CA VAL A 62 -12.39 -1.96 -11.63
C VAL A 62 -11.28 -1.29 -12.46
N HIS A 63 -10.01 -1.66 -12.22
CA HIS A 63 -8.85 -1.06 -12.89
C HIS A 63 -8.07 -2.04 -13.79
N HIS A 64 -8.42 -3.33 -13.82
CA HIS A 64 -7.71 -4.34 -14.60
C HIS A 64 -8.64 -5.00 -15.62
N LYS A 65 -8.30 -4.84 -16.90
CA LYS A 65 -8.97 -5.47 -18.05
C LYS A 65 -8.17 -6.68 -18.54
N GLY A 66 -7.82 -7.60 -17.63
CA GLY A 66 -7.12 -8.82 -18.00
C GLY A 66 -7.91 -9.60 -19.07
N LYS A 67 -7.22 -10.15 -20.07
CA LYS A 67 -7.87 -10.97 -21.11
C LYS A 67 -8.40 -12.30 -20.57
N ASN A 68 -7.83 -12.79 -19.46
CA ASN A 68 -8.21 -14.04 -18.84
C ASN A 68 -8.46 -13.83 -17.35
N CYS A 69 -9.72 -13.79 -16.96
CA CYS A 69 -10.15 -13.53 -15.59
C CYS A 69 -10.19 -14.79 -14.72
N ASN A 70 -9.71 -15.93 -15.22
CA ASN A 70 -9.74 -17.18 -14.46
C ASN A 70 -8.67 -17.19 -13.36
N PRO A 71 -9.05 -17.16 -12.06
CA PRO A 71 -8.09 -17.15 -10.96
C PRO A 71 -7.18 -18.38 -10.94
N GLN A 72 -7.65 -19.52 -11.48
CA GLN A 72 -6.86 -20.76 -11.53
C GLN A 72 -5.66 -20.64 -12.45
N VAL A 73 -5.78 -19.88 -13.54
CA VAL A 73 -4.66 -19.65 -14.46
C VAL A 73 -3.57 -18.85 -13.76
N LYS A 74 -3.95 -17.77 -13.06
CA LYS A 74 -3.00 -16.97 -12.29
C LYS A 74 -2.38 -17.75 -11.14
N LYS A 75 -3.16 -18.59 -10.45
CA LYS A 75 -2.67 -19.48 -9.41
C LYS A 75 -1.58 -20.41 -9.97
N ALA A 76 -1.86 -21.10 -11.08
CA ALA A 76 -0.90 -22.00 -11.71
C ALA A 76 0.39 -21.28 -12.15
N GLN A 77 0.27 -20.03 -12.65
CA GLN A 77 1.44 -19.20 -12.98
C GLN A 77 2.30 -18.89 -11.75
N VAL A 78 1.67 -18.50 -10.63
CA VAL A 78 2.35 -18.22 -9.36
C VAL A 78 3.00 -19.49 -8.82
N GLU A 79 2.29 -20.61 -8.80
CA GLU A 79 2.82 -21.91 -8.34
C GLU A 79 4.02 -22.35 -9.19
N ASN A 80 3.94 -22.23 -10.51
CA ASN A 80 5.06 -22.53 -11.40
C ASN A 80 6.26 -21.61 -11.13
N GLN A 81 6.04 -20.31 -10.94
CA GLN A 81 7.11 -19.36 -10.61
C GLN A 81 7.79 -19.70 -9.27
N ILE A 82 7.01 -20.11 -8.26
CA ILE A 82 7.54 -20.56 -6.96
C ILE A 82 8.35 -21.86 -7.15
N ASN A 83 7.79 -22.85 -7.85
CA ASN A 83 8.42 -24.16 -8.08
C ASN A 83 9.77 -24.05 -8.79
N GLN A 84 9.87 -23.18 -9.81
CA GLN A 84 11.12 -22.92 -10.53
C GLN A 84 12.20 -22.27 -9.67
N ASN A 85 11.81 -21.64 -8.56
CA ASN A 85 12.71 -20.84 -7.71
C ASN A 85 12.85 -21.40 -6.28
N LEU A 86 12.40 -22.63 -6.00
CA LEU A 86 12.44 -23.24 -4.67
C LEU A 86 13.81 -23.13 -3.99
N LYS A 87 14.89 -23.35 -4.75
CA LYS A 87 16.28 -23.26 -4.27
C LYS A 87 16.70 -21.86 -3.76
N HIS A 88 15.92 -20.82 -4.06
CA HIS A 88 16.18 -19.44 -3.65
C HIS A 88 15.21 -18.95 -2.56
N LEU A 89 14.25 -19.78 -2.15
CA LEU A 89 13.36 -19.48 -1.04
C LEU A 89 14.06 -19.78 0.30
N PHE A 90 13.52 -19.22 1.38
CA PHE A 90 14.03 -19.40 2.75
C PHE A 90 15.52 -19.07 2.92
N PRO A 91 15.98 -17.87 2.51
CA PRO A 91 17.37 -17.48 2.72
C PRO A 91 17.66 -17.34 4.22
N ASN A 92 18.79 -17.87 4.67
CA ASN A 92 19.24 -17.75 6.07
C ASN A 92 19.64 -16.31 6.44
N VAL A 93 20.00 -15.50 5.43
CA VAL A 93 20.44 -14.11 5.61
C VAL A 93 19.80 -13.24 4.54
N VAL A 94 19.38 -12.05 4.95
CA VAL A 94 18.92 -10.99 4.04
C VAL A 94 19.79 -9.75 4.24
N SER A 95 20.13 -9.07 3.16
CA SER A 95 20.95 -7.85 3.19
C SER A 95 20.26 -6.72 2.46
N VAL A 96 20.50 -5.49 2.92
CA VAL A 96 19.98 -4.28 2.26
C VAL A 96 20.78 -4.03 0.99
N ASN A 97 20.12 -4.10 -0.17
CA ASN A 97 20.75 -3.87 -1.47
C ASN A 97 20.46 -2.45 -1.98
N GLY A 98 21.09 -1.47 -1.34
CA GLY A 98 21.02 -0.06 -1.71
C GLY A 98 19.67 0.62 -1.44
N GLN A 99 19.60 1.89 -1.81
CA GLN A 99 18.38 2.70 -1.72
C GLN A 99 17.80 2.94 -3.12
N SER A 100 16.48 2.92 -3.23
CA SER A 100 15.81 3.32 -4.46
C SER A 100 16.10 4.78 -4.76
N ARG A 101 16.44 5.11 -6.01
CA ARG A 101 16.58 6.50 -6.48
C ARG A 101 15.22 7.16 -6.74
N PHE A 102 14.12 6.43 -6.57
CA PHE A 102 12.78 6.94 -6.79
C PHE A 102 12.46 8.04 -5.78
N LYS A 103 12.21 9.26 -6.27
CA LYS A 103 11.73 10.37 -5.45
C LYS A 103 10.21 10.34 -5.41
N LEU A 104 9.66 10.07 -4.25
CA LEU A 104 8.23 10.22 -4.00
C LEU A 104 7.82 11.68 -4.12
N ARG A 105 6.64 11.89 -4.69
CA ARG A 105 5.99 13.20 -4.81
C ARG A 105 4.64 13.11 -4.14
N ASP A 106 4.16 14.26 -3.70
CA ASP A 106 2.77 14.39 -3.26
C ASP A 106 1.84 14.06 -4.43
N PRO A 107 0.90 13.11 -4.29
CA PRO A 107 0.02 12.73 -5.39
C PRO A 107 -1.02 13.81 -5.66
N LYS A 108 -1.42 13.92 -6.92
CA LYS A 108 -2.65 14.65 -7.26
C LYS A 108 -3.84 13.77 -6.84
N PRO A 109 -4.82 14.29 -6.09
CA PRO A 109 -5.97 13.50 -5.66
C PRO A 109 -6.77 12.96 -6.85
N ASN A 110 -7.26 11.73 -6.72
CA ASN A 110 -8.18 11.09 -7.67
C ASN A 110 -9.63 11.57 -7.52
N GLY A 111 -9.97 12.27 -6.43
CA GLY A 111 -11.34 12.68 -6.11
C GLY A 111 -12.12 11.57 -5.40
N GLY A 112 -13.45 11.73 -5.35
CA GLY A 112 -14.37 10.71 -4.83
C GLY A 112 -14.47 10.63 -3.31
N TRP A 113 -13.87 11.59 -2.58
CA TRP A 113 -13.90 11.68 -1.11
C TRP A 113 -14.31 13.09 -0.64
N GLY A 114 -15.07 13.79 -1.48
CA GLY A 114 -15.55 15.15 -1.24
C GLY A 114 -16.79 15.24 -0.35
N ASP A 115 -17.52 14.14 -0.16
CA ASP A 115 -18.77 14.14 0.61
C ASP A 115 -18.48 14.32 2.11
N ILE A 116 -19.10 15.32 2.72
CA ILE A 116 -18.87 15.66 4.13
C ILE A 116 -19.24 14.52 5.08
N ARG A 117 -20.15 13.62 4.67
CA ARG A 117 -20.58 12.48 5.49
C ARG A 117 -19.48 11.43 5.59
N ASP A 118 -18.75 11.16 4.50
CA ASP A 118 -17.60 10.24 4.50
C ASP A 118 -16.49 10.76 5.41
N ARG A 119 -16.23 12.06 5.33
CA ARG A 119 -15.20 12.74 6.16
C ARG A 119 -15.56 12.70 7.64
N ASN A 120 -16.81 13.01 7.98
CA ASN A 120 -17.29 12.97 9.37
C ASN A 120 -17.27 11.55 9.94
N LEU A 121 -17.69 10.56 9.16
CA LEU A 121 -17.63 9.15 9.58
C LEU A 121 -16.17 8.71 9.81
N CYS A 122 -15.27 9.04 8.88
CA CYS A 122 -13.84 8.76 9.02
C CYS A 122 -13.24 9.35 10.32
N LEU A 123 -13.54 10.61 10.61
CA LEU A 123 -13.06 11.30 11.82
C LEU A 123 -13.59 10.66 13.11
N SER A 124 -14.84 10.19 13.10
CA SER A 124 -15.46 9.56 14.26
C SER A 124 -14.75 8.28 14.74
N PHE A 125 -13.96 7.63 13.88
CA PHE A 125 -13.14 6.48 14.28
C PHE A 125 -11.89 6.85 15.10
N VAL A 126 -11.55 8.15 15.17
CA VAL A 126 -10.38 8.65 15.87
C VAL A 126 -10.75 9.53 17.07
N ASP A 127 -11.91 10.19 17.03
CA ASP A 127 -12.39 11.09 18.09
C ASP A 127 -12.84 10.40 19.40
N GLY A 128 -12.75 9.06 19.47
CA GLY A 128 -13.12 8.26 20.65
C GLY A 128 -11.98 7.44 21.28
N ALA A 129 -10.71 7.73 20.95
CA ALA A 129 -9.54 6.95 21.35
C ALA A 129 -8.56 7.72 22.24
#